data_AF-A0A2R6MB37-F1
#
_entry.id   AF-A0A2R6MB37-F1
#
_cell.length_a   1.000
_cell.length_b   1.000
_cell.length_c   1.000
_cell.angle_alpha   90.00
_cell.angle_beta   90.00
_cell.angle_gamma   90.00
#
_symmetry.space_group_name_H-M   'P 1'
#
loop_
_entity.id
_entity.type
_entity.pdbx_description
1 polymer ?
#
loop_
_entity_poly.entity_id
_entity_poly.type
_entity_poly.pdbx_seq_one_letter_code
_entity_poly.pdbx_strand_id
1 'polypeptide(L)'
;MLDEAAIRRRARELGVRTDYAEKDYVNSWVLYGIYTTDFGDNPLFKGGTALSKLYFPETWRFSEDLDFTVDGEFTGTESELRAALETASRRSGIEFSINEYYEGSDDGYPTYYVEASIQYRAMFVHSETLNS
;
A
#
# COMPACT_ATOMS: atom_id res chain seq x y z
N MET A 1 -11.47 -6.16 11.12
CA MET A 1 -11.71 -5.90 9.68
C MET A 1 -12.95 -5.01 9.57
N LEU A 2 -12.94 -3.97 8.72
CA LEU A 2 -14.17 -3.27 8.34
C LEU A 2 -15.04 -4.21 7.51
N ASP A 3 -16.33 -4.29 7.81
CA ASP A 3 -17.28 -5.03 6.99
C ASP A 3 -17.66 -4.26 5.73
N GLU A 4 -18.36 -4.94 4.81
CA GLU A 4 -18.76 -4.36 3.52
C GLU A 4 -19.60 -3.09 3.73
N ALA A 5 -20.45 -3.08 4.76
CA ALA A 5 -21.29 -1.94 5.09
C ALA A 5 -20.46 -0.72 5.51
N ALA A 6 -19.40 -0.93 6.29
CA ALA A 6 -18.48 0.13 6.70
C ALA A 6 -17.65 0.66 5.52
N ILE A 7 -17.17 -0.19 4.63
CA ILE A 7 -16.46 0.25 3.41
C ILE A 7 -17.40 1.01 2.48
N ARG A 8 -18.63 0.54 2.25
CA ARG A 8 -19.64 1.27 1.46
C ARG A 8 -20.01 2.61 2.10
N ARG A 9 -20.11 2.67 3.43
CA ARG A 9 -20.37 3.93 4.14
C ARG A 9 -19.21 4.91 3.94
N ARG A 10 -17.97 4.44 4.12
CA ARG A 10 -16.77 5.26 3.91
C ARG A 10 -16.64 5.74 2.46
N ALA A 11 -16.98 4.89 1.49
CA ALA A 11 -17.04 5.28 0.08
C ALA A 11 -18.03 6.43 -0.17
N ARG A 12 -19.22 6.37 0.44
CA ARG A 12 -20.22 7.45 0.38
C ARG A 12 -19.75 8.73 1.07
N GLU A 13 -19.16 8.62 2.25
CA GLU A 13 -18.62 9.75 3.01
C GLU A 13 -17.50 10.48 2.24
N LEU A 14 -16.67 9.72 1.52
CA LEU A 14 -15.58 10.23 0.70
C LEU A 14 -16.02 10.65 -0.70
N GLY A 15 -17.25 10.30 -1.14
CA GLY A 15 -17.74 10.58 -2.49
C GLY A 15 -17.04 9.79 -3.59
N VAL A 16 -16.63 8.55 -3.30
CA VAL A 16 -15.79 7.71 -4.19
C VAL A 16 -16.45 6.34 -4.42
N ARG A 17 -15.97 5.60 -5.42
CA ARG A 17 -16.43 4.22 -5.65
C ARG A 17 -15.98 3.30 -4.50
N THR A 18 -16.75 2.25 -4.23
CA THR A 18 -16.48 1.28 -3.15
C THR A 18 -15.11 0.62 -3.28
N ASP A 19 -14.69 0.29 -4.50
CA ASP A 19 -13.37 -0.28 -4.82
C ASP A 19 -12.22 0.64 -4.43
N TYR A 20 -12.38 1.96 -4.59
CA TYR A 20 -11.37 2.91 -4.14
C TYR A 20 -11.31 3.04 -2.61
N ALA A 21 -12.46 3.02 -1.93
CA ALA A 21 -12.49 3.02 -0.48
C ALA A 21 -11.89 1.73 0.11
N GLU A 22 -12.09 0.58 -0.53
CA GLU A 22 -11.43 -0.66 -0.17
C GLU A 22 -9.91 -0.55 -0.36
N LYS A 23 -9.45 -0.10 -1.53
CA LYS A 23 -8.01 0.10 -1.80
C LYS A 23 -7.35 1.03 -0.78
N ASP A 24 -7.95 2.16 -0.43
CA ASP A 24 -7.40 3.06 0.61
C ASP A 24 -7.32 2.38 1.99
N TYR A 25 -8.33 1.58 2.34
CA TYR A 25 -8.33 0.80 3.57
C TYR A 25 -7.23 -0.27 3.57
N VAL A 26 -7.01 -0.95 2.45
CA VAL A 26 -5.93 -1.92 2.24
C VAL A 26 -4.55 -1.25 2.32
N ASN A 27 -4.34 -0.13 1.64
CA ASN A 27 -3.09 0.65 1.68
C ASN A 27 -2.74 1.08 3.11
N SER A 28 -3.76 1.42 3.91
CA SER A 28 -3.55 1.76 5.32
C SER A 28 -3.02 0.58 6.14
N TRP A 29 -3.36 -0.67 5.79
CA TRP A 29 -2.80 -1.86 6.43
C TRP A 29 -1.39 -2.20 5.95
N VAL A 30 -1.08 -1.97 4.67
CA VAL A 30 0.29 -2.10 4.15
C VAL A 30 1.21 -1.12 4.88
N LEU A 31 0.80 0.15 5.00
CA LEU A 31 1.52 1.17 5.77
C LEU A 31 1.66 0.77 7.25
N TYR A 32 0.60 0.27 7.87
CA TYR A 32 0.67 -0.24 9.24
C TYR A 32 1.73 -1.34 9.37
N GLY A 33 1.78 -2.30 8.43
CA GLY A 33 2.79 -3.35 8.41
C GLY A 33 4.21 -2.78 8.36
N ILE A 34 4.45 -1.89 7.40
CA ILE A 34 5.74 -1.22 7.20
C ILE A 34 6.20 -0.48 8.46
N TYR A 35 5.32 0.34 9.07
CA TYR A 35 5.68 1.19 10.21
C TYR A 35 5.65 0.49 11.58
N THR A 36 5.24 -0.77 11.64
CA THR A 36 5.20 -1.53 12.91
C THR A 36 6.13 -2.74 12.94
N THR A 37 6.94 -2.92 11.90
CA THR A 37 8.00 -3.92 11.83
C THR A 37 9.34 -3.27 11.53
N ASP A 38 10.41 -4.06 11.66
CA ASP A 38 11.78 -3.63 11.43
C ASP A 38 12.01 -3.08 9.99
N PHE A 39 11.11 -3.40 9.04
CA PHE A 39 11.15 -2.82 7.69
C PHE A 39 11.08 -1.28 7.73
N GLY A 40 10.30 -0.71 8.66
CA GLY A 40 10.19 0.73 8.90
C GLY A 40 11.36 1.35 9.65
N ASP A 41 12.17 0.55 10.35
CA ASP A 41 13.33 1.02 11.12
C ASP A 41 14.61 1.16 10.28
N ASN A 42 14.59 0.62 9.06
CA ASN A 42 15.62 0.84 8.07
C ASN A 42 15.84 2.35 7.84
N PRO A 43 17.07 2.79 7.48
CA PRO A 43 17.37 4.18 7.11
C PRO A 43 16.40 4.77 6.06
N LEU A 44 15.64 3.93 5.34
CA LEU A 44 14.54 4.30 4.44
C LEU A 44 13.56 5.34 5.03
N PHE A 45 13.34 5.40 6.35
CA PHE A 45 12.30 6.25 6.95
C PHE A 45 12.80 7.30 7.98
N LYS A 46 14.12 7.49 8.14
CA LYS A 46 14.69 8.40 9.18
C LYS A 46 14.72 9.89 8.79
N GLY A 47 14.25 10.26 7.61
CA GLY A 47 14.09 11.64 7.13
C GLY A 47 12.63 12.09 7.06
N GLY A 48 12.36 13.39 7.24
CA GLY A 48 11.02 13.97 7.41
C GLY A 48 10.05 13.94 6.21
N THR A 49 10.28 13.11 5.19
CA THR A 49 9.47 13.08 3.96
C THR A 49 9.14 11.64 3.54
N ALA A 50 8.30 10.96 4.32
CA ALA A 50 7.73 9.67 3.94
C ALA A 50 6.21 9.66 4.14
N LEU A 51 5.48 10.40 3.30
CA LEU A 51 4.09 10.12 2.90
C LEU A 51 3.61 11.20 1.93
N SER A 52 3.48 10.89 0.64
CA SER A 52 2.49 11.58 -0.20
C SER A 52 1.19 10.75 -0.19
N LYS A 53 0.47 10.76 0.94
CA LYS A 53 -0.99 10.53 0.87
C LYS A 53 -1.61 11.76 0.18
N LEU A 54 -1.49 11.83 -1.14
CA LEU A 54 -2.13 12.86 -1.94
C LEU A 54 -3.60 12.48 -2.15
N TYR A 55 -4.42 12.76 -1.14
CA TYR A 55 -5.84 12.96 -1.36
C TYR A 55 -6.00 14.28 -2.13
N PHE A 56 -6.20 14.19 -3.46
CA PHE A 56 -6.74 15.31 -4.22
C PHE A 56 -8.25 15.12 -4.35
N PRO A 57 -9.07 15.75 -3.49
CA PRO A 57 -10.53 15.68 -3.60
C PRO A 57 -11.07 16.28 -4.91
N GLU A 58 -10.29 17.14 -5.58
CA GLU A 58 -10.70 17.83 -6.81
C GLU A 58 -10.32 17.09 -8.10
N THR A 59 -9.35 16.16 -8.04
CA THR A 59 -8.91 15.32 -9.16
C THR A 59 -8.86 13.87 -8.68
N TRP A 60 -9.96 13.14 -8.83
CA TRP A 60 -10.19 11.75 -8.38
C TRP A 60 -9.19 10.72 -8.93
N ARG A 61 -7.93 10.78 -8.53
CA ARG A 61 -6.96 9.68 -8.61
C ARG A 61 -6.54 9.35 -7.19
N PHE A 62 -7.08 8.27 -6.62
CA PHE A 62 -6.36 7.58 -5.56
C PHE A 62 -5.07 7.06 -6.16
N SER A 63 -3.94 7.38 -5.54
CA SER A 63 -2.68 6.71 -5.90
C SER A 63 -2.84 5.23 -5.58
N GLU A 64 -2.73 4.38 -6.60
CA GLU A 64 -2.59 2.93 -6.42
C GLU A 64 -1.22 2.62 -5.82
N ASP A 65 -0.25 3.47 -6.10
CA ASP A 65 1.15 3.32 -5.71
C ASP A 65 1.42 3.97 -4.34
N LEU A 66 2.24 3.28 -3.54
CA LEU A 66 2.83 3.80 -2.31
C LEU A 66 4.29 4.14 -2.58
N ASP A 67 4.57 5.42 -2.81
CA ASP A 67 5.93 5.90 -3.05
C ASP A 67 6.63 6.28 -1.74
N PHE A 68 7.87 5.84 -1.62
CA PHE A 68 8.74 6.17 -0.50
C PHE A 68 10.08 6.68 -1.01
N THR A 69 10.72 7.55 -0.24
CA THR A 69 12.06 8.05 -0.53
C THR A 69 12.95 7.78 0.67
N VAL A 70 14.13 7.21 0.41
CA VAL A 70 15.17 6.96 1.41
C VAL A 70 16.10 8.16 1.46
N ASP A 71 16.46 8.59 2.67
CA ASP A 71 17.67 9.40 2.86
C ASP A 71 18.83 8.46 3.22
N GLY A 72 19.83 8.36 2.34
CA GLY A 72 20.96 7.44 2.48
C GLY A 72 20.79 6.12 1.72
N GLU A 73 21.37 5.05 2.25
CA GLU A 73 21.37 3.71 1.63
C GLU A 73 20.11 2.93 2.04
N PHE A 74 19.41 2.33 1.07
CA PHE A 74 18.34 1.38 1.39
C PHE A 74 18.94 0.03 1.80
N THR A 75 18.52 -0.48 2.95
CA THR A 75 18.96 -1.78 3.47
C THR A 75 17.81 -2.75 3.69
N GLY A 76 16.60 -2.39 3.27
CA GLY A 76 15.45 -3.26 3.41
C GLY A 76 15.55 -4.46 2.47
N THR A 77 14.92 -5.56 2.86
CA THR A 77 14.91 -6.78 2.04
C THR A 77 13.49 -7.21 1.70
N GLU A 78 13.34 -7.98 0.63
CA GLU A 78 12.07 -8.63 0.29
C GLU A 78 11.53 -9.46 1.48
N SER A 79 12.40 -10.12 2.25
CA SER A 79 11.99 -10.93 3.40
C SER A 79 11.40 -10.08 4.54
N GLU A 80 11.98 -8.92 4.80
CA GLU A 80 11.44 -7.97 5.78
C GLU A 80 10.12 -7.35 5.30
N LEU A 81 9.99 -7.04 4.01
CA LEU A 81 8.72 -6.61 3.42
C LEU A 81 7.65 -7.70 3.55
N ARG A 82 8.00 -8.97 3.32
CA ARG A 82 7.10 -10.12 3.55
C ARG A 82 6.67 -10.19 5.02
N ALA A 83 7.57 -9.99 5.97
CA ALA A 83 7.24 -9.98 7.40
C ALA A 83 6.33 -8.81 7.79
N ALA A 84 6.51 -7.64 7.17
CA ALA A 84 5.61 -6.48 7.31
C ALA A 84 4.19 -6.81 6.81
N LEU A 85 4.08 -7.42 5.64
CA LEU A 85 2.80 -7.85 5.06
C LEU A 85 2.14 -8.99 5.84
N GLU A 86 2.91 -9.91 6.43
CA GLU A 86 2.39 -10.94 7.33
C GLU A 86 1.82 -10.32 8.61
N THR A 87 2.50 -9.32 9.16
CA THR A 87 2.02 -8.56 10.31
C THR A 87 0.72 -7.83 10.00
N ALA A 88 0.64 -7.18 8.84
CA ALA A 88 -0.59 -6.56 8.33
C ALA A 88 -1.70 -7.60 8.16
N SER A 89 -1.37 -8.77 7.57
CA SER A 89 -2.33 -9.86 7.35
C SER A 89 -2.93 -10.36 8.65
N ARG A 90 -2.09 -10.67 9.65
CA ARG A 90 -2.52 -11.18 10.96
C ARG A 90 -3.41 -10.19 11.72
N ARG A 91 -3.18 -8.89 11.58
CA ARG A 91 -3.95 -7.84 12.28
C ARG A 91 -5.25 -7.50 11.57
N SER A 92 -5.24 -7.51 10.24
CA SER A 92 -6.35 -7.06 9.42
C SER A 92 -7.31 -8.19 9.04
N GLY A 93 -6.79 -9.41 8.91
CA GLY A 93 -7.45 -10.57 8.28
C GLY A 93 -7.37 -10.58 6.75
N ILE A 94 -6.66 -9.64 6.13
CA ILE A 94 -6.46 -9.55 4.67
C ILE A 94 -5.27 -10.44 4.31
N GLU A 95 -5.40 -11.25 3.27
CA GLU A 95 -4.25 -11.98 2.74
C GLU A 95 -3.48 -11.08 1.77
N PHE A 96 -2.21 -10.83 2.07
CA PHE A 96 -1.28 -10.12 1.20
C PHE A 96 -0.23 -11.07 0.61
N SER A 97 0.19 -10.82 -0.62
CA SER A 97 1.31 -11.52 -1.27
C SER A 97 2.13 -10.57 -2.13
N ILE A 98 3.44 -10.81 -2.21
CA ILE A 98 4.32 -10.13 -3.17
C ILE A 98 4.36 -10.97 -4.44
N ASN A 99 3.96 -10.38 -5.56
CA ASN A 99 4.03 -10.98 -6.89
C ASN A 99 5.39 -10.78 -7.53
N GLU A 100 5.89 -9.55 -7.47
CA GLU A 100 7.12 -9.11 -8.08
C GLU A 100 7.85 -8.24 -7.07
N TYR A 101 9.16 -8.39 -7.04
CA TYR A 101 10.06 -7.58 -6.24
C TYR A 101 11.31 -7.38 -7.08
N TYR A 102 11.59 -6.13 -7.40
CA TYR A 102 12.69 -5.74 -8.26
C TYR A 102 13.56 -4.72 -7.53
N GLU A 103 14.87 -4.91 -7.60
CA GLU A 103 15.86 -3.94 -7.15
C GLU A 103 16.72 -3.55 -8.35
N GLY A 104 16.93 -2.25 -8.53
CA GLY A 104 17.74 -1.75 -9.64
C GLY A 104 18.44 -0.45 -9.31
N SER A 105 19.40 -0.13 -10.15
CA SER A 105 20.11 1.14 -10.19
C SER A 105 20.18 1.61 -11.64
N ASP A 106 19.90 2.88 -11.89
CA ASP A 106 20.12 3.48 -13.20
C ASP A 106 21.55 4.02 -13.28
N ASP A 107 22.35 3.58 -14.26
CA ASP A 107 23.73 4.08 -14.43
C ASP A 107 23.75 5.56 -14.88
N GLY A 108 22.65 6.10 -15.39
CA GLY A 108 22.47 7.49 -15.83
C GLY A 108 21.96 8.45 -14.75
N TYR A 109 21.46 7.94 -13.63
CA TYR A 109 21.00 8.71 -12.46
C TYR A 109 21.29 7.88 -11.21
N PRO A 110 22.04 8.37 -10.20
CA PRO A 110 22.46 7.59 -9.03
C PRO A 110 21.30 7.32 -8.05
N THR A 111 20.23 6.70 -8.55
CA THR A 111 19.02 6.38 -7.81
C THR A 111 18.92 4.87 -7.78
N TYR A 112 19.27 4.31 -6.63
CA TYR A 112 18.86 2.95 -6.30
C TYR A 112 17.34 2.96 -6.05
N TYR A 113 16.62 1.99 -6.60
CA TYR A 113 15.18 1.86 -6.40
C TYR A 113 14.77 0.41 -6.15
N VAL A 114 13.67 0.28 -5.41
CA VAL A 114 12.97 -0.99 -5.20
C VAL A 114 11.53 -0.80 -5.63
N GLU A 115 11.06 -1.75 -6.43
CA GLU A 115 9.66 -1.85 -6.84
C GLU A 115 9.09 -3.17 -6.35
N ALA A 116 7.93 -3.13 -5.71
CA ALA A 116 7.25 -4.31 -5.20
C ALA A 116 5.77 -4.31 -5.59
N SER A 117 5.35 -5.31 -6.36
CA SER A 117 3.97 -5.54 -6.74
C SER A 117 3.27 -6.35 -5.66
N ILE A 118 2.42 -5.71 -4.86
CA ILE A 118 1.66 -6.35 -3.77
C ILE A 118 0.25 -6.68 -4.25
N GLN A 119 -0.12 -7.96 -4.14
CA GLN A 119 -1.50 -8.41 -4.29
C GLN A 119 -2.17 -8.60 -2.93
N TYR A 120 -3.49 -8.42 -2.93
CA TYR A 120 -4.33 -8.77 -1.81
C TYR A 120 -5.59 -9.49 -2.29
N ARG A 121 -6.14 -10.36 -1.44
CA ARG A 121 -7.45 -10.96 -1.71
C ARG A 121 -8.53 -9.90 -1.47
N ALA A 122 -9.28 -9.55 -2.51
CA ALA A 122 -10.41 -8.63 -2.42
C ALA A 122 -11.34 -9.02 -1.27
N MET A 123 -11.71 -8.05 -0.44
CA MET A 123 -12.54 -8.30 0.75
C MET A 123 -13.98 -8.61 0.35
N PHE A 124 -14.43 -8.06 -0.78
CA PHE A 124 -15.81 -8.21 -1.24
C PHE A 124 -15.84 -8.47 -2.75
N VAL A 125 -16.74 -9.36 -3.19
CA VAL A 125 -17.02 -9.53 -4.62
C VAL A 125 -17.64 -8.22 -5.11
N HIS A 126 -16.90 -7.50 -5.94
CA HIS A 126 -17.45 -6.33 -6.62
C HIS A 126 -18.42 -6.87 -7.66
N SER A 127 -19.73 -6.71 -7.42
CA SER A 127 -20.72 -6.98 -8.47
C SER A 127 -20.50 -5.95 -9.57
N GLU A 128 -19.65 -6.27 -10.54
CA GLU A 128 -19.77 -5.65 -11.85
C GLU A 128 -21.18 -5.98 -12.33
N THR A 129 -21.91 -4.92 -12.70
CA THR A 129 -23.17 -4.98 -13.41
C THR A 129 -23.14 -6.04 -14.49
N LEU A 130 -23.87 -7.14 -14.29
CA LEU A 130 -24.42 -7.94 -15.38
C LEU A 130 -25.39 -7.04 -16.14
N ASN A 131 -24.86 -6.31 -17.12
CA ASN A 131 -25.61 -5.79 -18.24
C ASN A 131 -24.96 -6.32 -19.52
N SER A 132 -25.43 -7.48 -19.95
CA SER A 132 -25.61 -7.83 -21.35
C SER A 132 -26.87 -8.66 -21.53
#